data_AF-A0A398CBY2-F1
#
_entry.id   AF-A0A398CBY2-F1
#
_cell.length_a   1.000
_cell.length_b   1.000
_cell.length_c   1.000
_cell.angle_alpha   90.00
_cell.angle_beta   90.00
_cell.angle_gamma   90.00
#
_symmetry.space_group_name_H-M   'P 1'
#
loop_
_entity.id
_entity.type
_entity.pdbx_description
1 polymer ?
#
loop_
_entity_poly.entity_id
_entity_poly.type
_entity_poly.pdbx_seq_one_letter_code
_entity_poly.pdbx_strand_id
1 'polypeptide(L)'
;MSGKMGVALMRLLAHVPLPLLRALGWVIGEVLFVLAVPRRRVALRNLALCFPQESAATRRRWARQSFVAFCQSWLDRSWLWFAPRETVLSRVRLTGALEELEGNAPTILFAPHFYGMDAGGSALTLHTPRAFTSIFSTHPNPAVDAWFRNGRQRFGDVRMLNRKDGVKPILSNLRKGGLLYLLADMDFGRNDSLFVPFFGVPAATVPSLSRFARLGRAKVIGMATRLVPGGYVAEITPAWEHYPTDDLKADTAEMNRRLEEWVRPEPSQYYWVHKRFKTRPEGEKGLY
;
A
#
# COMPACT_ATOMS: atom_id res chain seq x y z
N MET A 1 0.43 -28.57 -3.17
CA MET A 1 1.90 -28.65 -3.31
C MET A 1 2.54 -27.36 -3.84
N SER A 2 1.98 -26.72 -4.89
CA SER A 2 2.54 -25.50 -5.51
C SER A 2 2.90 -24.36 -4.54
N GLY A 3 2.01 -24.01 -3.58
CA GLY A 3 2.27 -22.92 -2.64
C GLY A 3 3.49 -23.11 -1.72
N LYS A 4 3.72 -24.33 -1.22
CA LYS A 4 4.89 -24.63 -0.37
C LYS A 4 6.20 -24.51 -1.16
N MET A 5 6.19 -24.96 -2.42
CA MET A 5 7.34 -24.85 -3.32
C MET A 5 7.64 -23.38 -3.64
N GLY A 6 6.62 -22.56 -3.88
CA GLY A 6 6.79 -21.11 -4.06
C GLY A 6 7.40 -20.43 -2.84
N VAL A 7 6.95 -20.77 -1.63
CA VAL A 7 7.54 -20.23 -0.39
C VAL A 7 8.98 -20.70 -0.19
N ALA A 8 9.30 -21.96 -0.51
CA ALA A 8 10.66 -22.47 -0.46
C ALA A 8 11.58 -21.73 -1.45
N LEU A 9 11.12 -21.48 -2.67
CA LEU A 9 11.84 -20.67 -3.65
C LEU A 9 12.10 -19.25 -3.11
N MET A 10 11.09 -18.60 -2.51
CA MET A 10 11.28 -17.27 -1.90
C MET A 10 12.31 -17.29 -0.77
N ARG A 11 12.43 -18.39 -0.02
CA ARG A 11 13.48 -18.53 1.00
C ARG A 11 14.87 -18.67 0.38
N LEU A 12 15.00 -19.40 -0.73
CA LEU A 12 16.27 -19.51 -1.45
C LEU A 12 16.70 -18.15 -2.03
N LEU A 13 15.75 -17.44 -2.67
CA LEU A 13 15.99 -16.11 -3.25
C LEU A 13 16.45 -15.05 -2.24
N ALA A 14 16.19 -15.24 -0.95
CA ALA A 14 16.62 -14.32 0.11
C ALA A 14 18.15 -14.17 0.21
N HIS A 15 18.90 -15.15 -0.29
CA HIS A 15 20.37 -15.16 -0.30
C HIS A 15 20.98 -14.57 -1.58
N VAL A 16 20.15 -14.27 -2.59
CA VAL A 16 20.62 -13.69 -3.85
C VAL A 16 20.98 -12.21 -3.61
N PRO A 17 22.15 -11.73 -4.09
CA PRO A 17 22.51 -10.32 -4.02
C PRO A 17 21.41 -9.43 -4.60
N LEU A 18 21.09 -8.32 -3.91
CA LEU A 18 19.99 -7.44 -4.28
C LEU A 18 20.03 -7.00 -5.75
N PRO A 19 21.18 -6.58 -6.34
CA PRO A 19 21.22 -6.18 -7.74
C PRO A 19 20.78 -7.29 -8.70
N LEU A 20 21.16 -8.55 -8.45
CA LEU A 20 20.78 -9.69 -9.29
C LEU A 20 19.28 -10.01 -9.14
N LEU A 21 18.76 -9.96 -7.92
CA LEU A 21 17.33 -10.15 -7.67
C LEU A 21 16.49 -9.05 -8.33
N ARG A 22 16.96 -7.81 -8.30
CA ARG A 22 16.32 -6.65 -8.96
C ARG A 22 16.40 -6.73 -10.47
N ALA A 23 17.52 -7.22 -11.03
CA ALA A 23 17.64 -7.48 -12.45
C ALA A 23 16.66 -8.56 -12.92
N LEU A 24 16.52 -9.65 -12.16
CA LEU A 24 15.51 -10.68 -12.41
C LEU A 24 14.09 -10.09 -12.37
N GLY A 25 13.77 -9.28 -11.34
CA GLY A 25 12.48 -8.60 -11.24
C GLY A 25 12.24 -7.63 -12.41
N TRP A 26 13.28 -6.96 -12.90
CA TRP A 26 13.21 -6.12 -14.09
C TRP A 26 12.85 -6.94 -15.33
N VAL A 27 13.57 -8.05 -15.60
CA VAL A 27 13.28 -8.93 -16.75
C VAL A 27 11.85 -9.47 -16.69
N ILE A 28 11.43 -9.97 -15.52
CA ILE A 28 10.06 -10.48 -15.34
C ILE A 28 9.04 -9.37 -15.56
N GLY A 29 9.28 -8.18 -15.02
CA GLY A 29 8.39 -7.03 -15.19
C GLY A 29 8.24 -6.61 -16.65
N GLU A 30 9.34 -6.65 -17.41
CA GLU A 30 9.34 -6.34 -18.83
C GLU A 30 8.54 -7.36 -19.65
N VAL A 31 8.73 -8.65 -19.37
CA VAL A 31 7.96 -9.73 -19.97
C VAL A 31 6.48 -9.60 -19.60
N LEU A 32 6.16 -9.38 -18.32
CA LEU A 32 4.78 -9.22 -17.87
C LEU A 32 4.09 -8.01 -18.48
N PHE A 33 4.80 -6.90 -18.70
CA PHE A 33 4.21 -5.76 -19.38
C PHE A 33 3.74 -6.12 -20.80
N VAL A 34 4.47 -7.00 -21.50
CA VAL A 34 4.08 -7.48 -22.84
C VAL A 34 2.92 -8.49 -22.75
N LEU A 35 3.03 -9.48 -21.85
CA LEU A 35 2.14 -10.64 -21.80
C LEU A 35 0.82 -10.41 -21.02
N ALA A 36 0.85 -9.64 -19.93
CA ALA A 36 -0.31 -9.41 -19.08
C ALA A 36 -1.21 -8.28 -19.63
N VAL A 37 -1.66 -8.46 -20.89
CA VAL A 37 -2.44 -7.47 -21.65
C VAL A 37 -3.62 -6.88 -20.88
N PRO A 38 -4.46 -7.66 -20.16
CA PRO A 38 -5.59 -7.08 -19.42
C PRO A 38 -5.15 -6.12 -18.31
N ARG A 39 -4.07 -6.45 -17.59
CA ARG A 39 -3.54 -5.58 -16.52
C ARG A 39 -2.84 -4.35 -17.10
N ARG A 40 -2.12 -4.52 -18.21
CA ARG A 40 -1.51 -3.40 -18.94
C ARG A 40 -2.57 -2.39 -19.37
N ARG A 41 -3.70 -2.85 -19.93
CA ARG A 41 -4.81 -1.98 -20.35
C ARG A 41 -5.38 -1.17 -19.18
N VAL A 42 -5.57 -1.80 -18.01
CA VAL A 42 -6.04 -1.11 -16.79
C VAL A 42 -5.05 -0.02 -16.35
N ALA A 43 -3.75 -0.35 -16.28
CA ALA A 43 -2.72 0.61 -15.87
C ALA A 43 -2.63 1.81 -16.82
N LEU A 44 -2.61 1.57 -18.13
CA LEU A 44 -2.60 2.63 -19.14
C LEU A 44 -3.86 3.49 -19.06
N ARG A 45 -5.03 2.88 -18.84
CA ARG A 45 -6.29 3.63 -18.72
C ARG A 45 -6.31 4.52 -17.48
N ASN A 46 -5.85 4.00 -16.33
CA ASN A 46 -5.74 4.81 -15.12
C ASN A 46 -4.81 6.00 -15.30
N LEU A 47 -3.60 5.75 -15.83
CA LEU A 47 -2.64 6.81 -16.10
C LEU A 47 -3.18 7.82 -17.11
N ALA A 48 -3.96 7.38 -18.10
CA ALA A 48 -4.58 8.28 -19.05
C ALA A 48 -5.66 9.17 -18.43
N LEU A 49 -6.42 8.64 -17.46
CA LEU A 49 -7.42 9.38 -16.71
C LEU A 49 -6.81 10.36 -15.72
N CYS A 50 -5.74 9.96 -15.03
CA CYS A 50 -5.11 10.75 -13.96
C CYS A 50 -4.09 11.78 -14.48
N PHE A 51 -3.49 11.52 -15.63
CA PHE A 51 -2.48 12.37 -16.25
C PHE A 51 -2.82 12.66 -17.72
N PRO A 52 -3.97 13.29 -18.02
CA PRO A 52 -4.37 13.58 -19.40
C PRO A 52 -3.41 14.54 -20.12
N GLN A 53 -2.73 15.41 -19.37
CA GLN A 53 -1.73 16.36 -19.87
C GLN A 53 -0.44 15.68 -20.35
N GLU A 54 -0.21 14.42 -19.97
CA GLU A 54 1.02 13.70 -20.31
C GLU A 54 0.89 12.95 -21.63
N SER A 55 1.99 12.87 -22.37
CA SER A 55 2.02 12.14 -23.64
C SER A 55 1.68 10.65 -23.44
N ALA A 56 1.15 10.01 -24.49
CA ALA A 56 0.89 8.57 -24.46
C ALA A 56 2.18 7.75 -24.24
N ALA A 57 3.31 8.24 -24.77
CA ALA A 57 4.62 7.63 -24.58
C ALA A 57 5.08 7.71 -23.11
N THR A 58 4.92 8.86 -22.45
CA THR A 58 5.21 9.04 -21.02
C THR A 58 4.37 8.09 -20.16
N ARG A 59 3.05 8.06 -20.38
CA ARG A 59 2.14 7.16 -19.65
C ARG A 59 2.49 5.68 -19.87
N ARG A 60 2.89 5.29 -21.10
CA ARG A 60 3.35 3.94 -21.40
C ARG A 60 4.65 3.59 -20.67
N ARG A 61 5.60 4.52 -20.59
CA ARG A 61 6.85 4.34 -19.84
C ARG A 61 6.57 4.13 -18.34
N TRP A 62 5.73 4.96 -17.72
CA TRP A 62 5.34 4.79 -16.32
C TRP A 62 4.61 3.48 -16.08
N ALA A 63 3.69 3.08 -16.97
CA ALA A 63 3.03 1.78 -16.87
C ALA A 63 4.04 0.62 -16.91
N ARG A 64 5.01 0.65 -17.82
CA ARG A 64 6.07 -0.36 -17.91
C ARG A 64 6.92 -0.41 -16.64
N GLN A 65 7.35 0.75 -16.13
CA GLN A 65 8.07 0.86 -14.85
C GLN A 65 7.25 0.35 -13.67
N SER A 66 5.92 0.52 -13.69
CA SER A 66 5.01 0.01 -12.66
C SER A 66 5.01 -1.52 -12.59
N PHE A 67 5.08 -2.20 -13.73
CA PHE A 67 5.19 -3.66 -13.80
C PHE A 67 6.54 -4.16 -13.29
N VAL A 68 7.62 -3.44 -13.60
CA VAL A 68 8.95 -3.70 -13.04
C VAL A 68 8.94 -3.54 -11.52
N ALA A 69 8.42 -2.42 -11.01
CA ALA A 69 8.34 -2.14 -9.57
C ALA A 69 7.52 -3.21 -8.83
N PHE A 70 6.40 -3.66 -9.42
CA PHE A 70 5.62 -4.79 -8.90
C PHE A 70 6.43 -6.07 -8.79
N CYS A 71 7.15 -6.46 -9.86
CA CYS A 71 7.90 -7.72 -9.88
C CYS A 71 9.09 -7.66 -8.93
N GLN A 72 9.81 -6.54 -8.92
CA GLN A 72 10.90 -6.36 -7.99
C GLN A 72 10.39 -6.39 -6.55
N SER A 73 9.34 -5.64 -6.20
CA SER A 73 8.80 -5.67 -4.83
C SER A 73 8.21 -7.02 -4.43
N TRP A 74 7.68 -7.79 -5.39
CA TRP A 74 7.26 -9.16 -5.16
C TRP A 74 8.43 -10.06 -4.81
N LEU A 75 9.53 -10.00 -5.57
CA LEU A 75 10.74 -10.76 -5.29
C LEU A 75 11.43 -10.30 -4.00
N ASP A 76 11.37 -9.01 -3.67
CA ASP A 76 11.99 -8.47 -2.45
C ASP A 76 11.40 -9.04 -1.16
N ARG A 77 10.16 -9.53 -1.19
CA ARG A 77 9.58 -10.29 -0.07
C ARG A 77 10.45 -11.48 0.34
N SER A 78 11.32 -11.97 -0.55
CA SER A 78 12.32 -12.99 -0.22
C SER A 78 13.26 -12.52 0.88
N TRP A 79 14.02 -11.44 0.66
CA TRP A 79 14.94 -10.92 1.67
C TRP A 79 14.21 -10.17 2.78
N LEU A 80 13.12 -9.46 2.48
CA LEU A 80 12.36 -8.70 3.48
C LEU A 80 11.83 -9.59 4.62
N TRP A 81 11.43 -10.83 4.30
CA TRP A 81 10.81 -11.74 5.27
C TRP A 81 11.70 -12.92 5.69
N PHE A 82 12.81 -13.19 5.00
CA PHE A 82 13.72 -14.29 5.37
C PHE A 82 15.15 -13.86 5.71
N ALA A 83 15.65 -12.70 5.25
CA ALA A 83 17.03 -12.28 5.57
C ALA A 83 17.17 -11.87 7.05
N PRO A 84 18.38 -11.84 7.63
CA PRO A 84 18.63 -11.30 8.96
C PRO A 84 18.07 -9.88 9.15
N ARG A 85 17.75 -9.52 10.40
CA ARG A 85 17.15 -8.21 10.74
C ARG A 85 18.03 -7.05 10.28
N GLU A 86 19.34 -7.20 10.40
CA GLU A 86 20.37 -6.22 10.06
C GLU A 86 20.39 -5.94 8.54
N THR A 87 20.18 -6.98 7.73
CA THR A 87 20.02 -6.85 6.28
C THR A 87 18.78 -6.04 5.93
N VAL A 88 17.67 -6.24 6.66
CA VAL A 88 16.44 -5.46 6.43
C VAL A 88 16.64 -4.01 6.85
N LEU A 89 17.23 -3.76 8.03
CA LEU A 89 17.51 -2.41 8.52
C LEU A 89 18.42 -1.60 7.58
N SER A 90 19.44 -2.24 7.00
CA SER A 90 20.32 -1.57 6.03
C SER A 90 19.64 -1.23 4.69
N ARG A 91 18.52 -1.88 4.36
CA ARG A 91 17.81 -1.71 3.09
C ARG A 91 16.48 -0.97 3.21
N VAL A 92 15.93 -0.85 4.42
CA VAL A 92 14.61 -0.24 4.66
C VAL A 92 14.76 0.90 5.65
N ARG A 93 14.63 2.12 5.14
CA ARG A 93 14.73 3.35 5.96
C ARG A 93 13.35 3.89 6.28
N LEU A 94 13.18 4.38 7.50
CA LEU A 94 12.03 5.18 7.92
C LEU A 94 12.49 6.64 8.09
N THR A 95 11.76 7.59 7.51
CA THR A 95 12.13 9.02 7.44
C THR A 95 10.89 9.91 7.58
N GLY A 96 11.09 11.22 7.73
CA GLY A 96 10.01 12.20 7.90
C GLY A 96 9.77 12.54 9.37
N ALA A 97 8.52 12.76 9.75
CA ALA A 97 8.10 13.18 11.09
C ALA A 97 8.09 12.01 12.10
N LEU A 98 9.27 11.46 12.42
CA LEU A 98 9.46 10.27 13.29
C LEU A 98 8.87 10.44 14.70
N GLU A 99 8.88 11.67 15.21
CA GLU A 99 8.26 12.08 16.46
C GLU A 99 6.77 11.72 16.54
N GLU A 100 6.09 11.60 15.39
CA GLU A 100 4.67 11.22 15.37
C GLU A 100 4.41 9.78 15.83
N LEU A 101 5.44 8.93 15.80
CA LEU A 101 5.36 7.55 16.26
C LEU A 101 5.62 7.40 17.77
N GLU A 102 6.14 8.44 18.41
CA GLU A 102 6.45 8.45 19.84
C GLU A 102 5.17 8.52 20.72
N GLY A 103 5.34 8.15 21.99
CA GLY A 103 4.25 8.11 22.97
C GLY A 103 3.17 7.08 22.64
N ASN A 104 1.98 7.31 23.18
CA ASN A 104 0.85 6.36 23.13
C ASN A 104 -0.43 6.98 22.53
N ALA A 105 -0.32 8.09 21.80
CA ALA A 105 -1.47 8.69 21.13
C ALA A 105 -2.01 7.74 20.05
N PRO A 106 -3.29 7.31 20.08
CA PRO A 106 -3.86 6.46 19.04
C PRO A 106 -3.56 7.03 17.65
N THR A 107 -3.01 6.23 16.74
CA THR A 107 -2.53 6.75 15.44
C THR A 107 -2.92 5.81 14.30
N ILE A 108 -3.43 6.39 13.22
CA ILE A 108 -3.69 5.69 11.97
C ILE A 108 -2.65 6.14 10.95
N LEU A 109 -1.98 5.18 10.33
CA LEU A 109 -1.13 5.40 9.18
C LEU A 109 -1.96 5.20 7.92
N PHE A 110 -2.26 6.29 7.21
CA PHE A 110 -2.76 6.21 5.85
C PHE A 110 -1.59 5.83 4.94
N ALA A 111 -1.53 4.54 4.59
CA ALA A 111 -0.47 3.93 3.81
C ALA A 111 -1.05 3.41 2.48
N PRO A 112 -1.13 4.22 1.42
CA PRO A 112 -1.75 3.79 0.16
C PRO A 112 -1.00 2.63 -0.49
N HIS A 113 -1.63 1.98 -1.47
CA HIS A 113 -1.03 0.83 -2.17
C HIS A 113 0.07 1.28 -3.15
N PHE A 114 1.19 1.75 -2.62
CA PHE A 114 2.47 1.75 -3.34
C PHE A 114 3.06 0.35 -3.33
N TYR A 115 3.84 -0.02 -4.35
CA TYR A 115 4.42 -1.37 -4.42
C TYR A 115 5.34 -1.72 -3.25
N GLY A 116 5.85 -0.71 -2.53
CA GLY A 116 6.67 -0.88 -1.33
C GLY A 116 5.92 -1.05 -0.01
N MET A 117 4.58 -1.11 0.00
CA MET A 117 3.77 -1.14 1.22
C MET A 117 4.20 -2.19 2.27
N ASP A 118 4.67 -3.38 1.88
CA ASP A 118 5.12 -4.37 2.86
C ASP A 118 6.45 -3.98 3.51
N ALA A 119 7.35 -3.31 2.77
CA ALA A 119 8.57 -2.74 3.35
C ALA A 119 8.25 -1.57 4.29
N GLY A 120 7.20 -0.79 4.00
CA GLY A 120 6.71 0.26 4.88
C GLY A 120 6.20 -0.28 6.22
N GLY A 121 5.40 -1.35 6.18
CA GLY A 121 4.98 -2.05 7.40
C GLY A 121 6.16 -2.61 8.21
N SER A 122 7.17 -3.19 7.53
CA SER A 122 8.42 -3.61 8.19
C SER A 122 9.19 -2.43 8.78
N ALA A 123 9.28 -1.30 8.06
CA ALA A 123 9.96 -0.10 8.54
C ALA A 123 9.36 0.37 9.87
N LEU A 124 8.03 0.43 9.98
CA LEU A 124 7.36 0.83 11.21
C LEU A 124 7.64 -0.13 12.35
N THR A 125 7.42 -1.44 12.14
CA THR A 125 7.60 -2.45 13.19
C THR A 125 9.05 -2.57 13.67
N LEU A 126 10.02 -2.21 12.83
CA LEU A 126 11.43 -2.12 13.21
C LEU A 126 11.78 -0.89 14.07
N HIS A 127 10.96 0.16 14.03
CA HIS A 127 11.25 1.47 14.66
C HIS A 127 10.29 1.86 15.78
N THR A 128 9.22 1.10 16.03
CA THR A 128 8.34 1.33 17.19
C THR A 128 7.81 0.01 17.78
N PRO A 129 7.77 -0.12 19.12
CA PRO A 129 7.25 -1.32 19.80
C PRO A 129 5.73 -1.33 19.93
N ARG A 130 5.03 -0.28 19.49
CA ARG A 130 3.58 -0.12 19.66
C ARG A 130 2.82 -1.23 18.95
N ALA A 131 1.71 -1.69 19.53
CA ALA A 131 0.89 -2.73 18.92
C ALA A 131 0.21 -2.24 17.63
N PHE A 132 0.32 -3.00 16.55
CA PHE A 132 -0.25 -2.68 15.24
C PHE A 132 -1.46 -3.55 14.92
N THR A 133 -2.42 -2.96 14.22
CA THR A 133 -3.44 -3.70 13.48
C THR A 133 -3.30 -3.42 11.99
N SER A 134 -3.44 -4.47 11.17
CA SER A 134 -3.51 -4.35 9.71
C SER A 134 -4.66 -5.19 9.19
N ILE A 135 -5.42 -4.64 8.25
CA ILE A 135 -6.52 -5.37 7.60
C ILE A 135 -5.95 -6.22 6.47
N PHE A 136 -6.36 -7.48 6.38
CA PHE A 136 -5.91 -8.39 5.32
C PHE A 136 -7.05 -9.26 4.79
N SER A 137 -6.81 -9.86 3.62
CA SER A 137 -7.70 -10.86 3.04
C SER A 137 -6.99 -12.21 3.05
N THR A 138 -7.67 -13.24 3.56
CA THR A 138 -7.14 -14.60 3.60
C THR A 138 -6.83 -15.11 2.19
N HIS A 139 -5.62 -15.60 2.00
CA HIS A 139 -5.21 -16.21 0.74
C HIS A 139 -5.74 -17.66 0.68
N PRO A 140 -6.29 -18.12 -0.46
CA PRO A 140 -6.90 -19.46 -0.54
C PRO A 140 -5.91 -20.60 -0.35
N ASN A 141 -4.63 -20.38 -0.69
CA ASN A 141 -3.56 -21.33 -0.38
C ASN A 141 -3.01 -21.10 1.04
N PRO A 142 -3.16 -22.06 1.98
CA PRO A 142 -2.75 -21.86 3.37
C PRO A 142 -1.26 -21.62 3.59
N ALA A 143 -0.39 -22.21 2.75
CA ALA A 143 1.06 -22.01 2.86
C ALA A 143 1.45 -20.58 2.47
N VAL A 144 0.78 -20.02 1.46
CA VAL A 144 0.99 -18.64 1.02
C VAL A 144 0.37 -17.67 2.04
N ASP A 145 -0.80 -17.97 2.59
CA ASP A 145 -1.43 -17.18 3.65
C ASP A 145 -0.51 -17.06 4.88
N ALA A 146 0.00 -18.20 5.37
CA ALA A 146 0.94 -18.24 6.48
C ALA A 146 2.24 -17.47 6.17
N TRP A 147 2.74 -17.55 4.93
CA TRP A 147 3.92 -16.78 4.51
C TRP A 147 3.69 -15.27 4.58
N PHE A 148 2.55 -14.76 4.08
CA PHE A 148 2.19 -13.34 4.21
C PHE A 148 2.03 -12.90 5.66
N ARG A 149 1.34 -13.70 6.48
CA ARG A 149 1.15 -13.41 7.91
C ARG A 149 2.47 -13.35 8.66
N ASN A 150 3.28 -14.41 8.55
CA ASN A 150 4.57 -14.48 9.23
C ASN A 150 5.51 -13.36 8.78
N GLY A 151 5.53 -13.04 7.48
CA GLY A 151 6.34 -11.95 6.96
C GLY A 151 5.96 -10.58 7.55
N ARG A 152 4.66 -10.27 7.61
CA ARG A 152 4.15 -9.00 8.14
C ARG A 152 4.21 -8.88 9.67
N GLN A 153 4.29 -10.00 10.38
CA GLN A 153 4.34 -10.04 11.85
C GLN A 153 5.76 -10.23 12.41
N ARG A 154 6.78 -10.32 11.55
CA ARG A 154 8.12 -10.77 11.96
C ARG A 154 8.85 -9.84 12.93
N PHE A 155 8.65 -8.52 12.83
CA PHE A 155 9.49 -7.53 13.53
C PHE A 155 8.80 -6.79 14.68
N GLY A 156 7.52 -7.06 14.96
CA GLY A 156 6.79 -6.38 16.04
C GLY A 156 5.44 -7.02 16.36
N ASP A 157 4.75 -6.46 17.34
CA ASP A 157 3.40 -6.89 17.72
C ASP A 157 2.37 -6.43 16.67
N VAL A 158 2.19 -7.26 15.64
CA VAL A 158 1.25 -6.98 14.55
C VAL A 158 0.10 -7.97 14.58
N ARG A 159 -1.11 -7.45 14.66
CA ARG A 159 -2.35 -8.22 14.55
C ARG A 159 -2.95 -8.07 13.15
N MET A 160 -2.89 -9.17 12.39
CA MET A 160 -3.51 -9.29 11.07
C MET A 160 -4.99 -9.64 11.20
N LEU A 161 -5.88 -8.73 10.80
CA LEU A 161 -7.33 -8.86 10.93
C LEU A 161 -7.99 -9.04 9.58
N ASN A 162 -8.82 -10.07 9.44
CA ASN A 162 -9.67 -10.21 8.28
C ASN A 162 -10.86 -9.24 8.38
N ARG A 163 -11.38 -8.77 7.24
CA ARG A 163 -12.60 -7.94 7.21
C ARG A 163 -13.77 -8.55 7.96
N LYS A 164 -13.90 -9.89 7.93
CA LYS A 164 -14.95 -10.63 8.64
C LYS A 164 -14.81 -10.58 10.18
N ASP A 165 -13.63 -10.25 10.70
CA ASP A 165 -13.39 -10.13 12.15
C ASP A 165 -14.01 -8.85 12.73
N GLY A 166 -14.54 -7.98 11.86
CA GLY A 166 -15.20 -6.74 12.21
C GLY A 166 -14.23 -5.65 12.67
N VAL A 167 -14.80 -4.48 13.00
CA VAL A 167 -14.01 -3.28 13.35
C VAL A 167 -13.62 -3.21 14.82
N LYS A 168 -14.29 -3.96 15.71
CA LYS A 168 -14.09 -3.89 17.17
C LYS A 168 -12.63 -4.12 17.59
N PRO A 169 -11.90 -5.12 17.08
CA PRO A 169 -10.50 -5.33 17.47
C PRO A 169 -9.58 -4.17 17.05
N ILE A 170 -9.85 -3.54 15.90
CA ILE A 170 -9.11 -2.37 15.41
C ILE A 170 -9.30 -1.19 16.38
N LEU A 171 -10.55 -0.89 16.71
CA LEU A 171 -10.88 0.22 17.61
C LEU A 171 -10.34 -0.01 19.03
N SER A 172 -10.37 -1.26 19.51
CA SER A 172 -9.78 -1.63 20.79
C SER A 172 -8.27 -1.40 20.82
N ASN A 173 -7.55 -1.77 19.75
CA ASN A 173 -6.13 -1.52 19.64
C ASN A 173 -5.81 -0.02 19.61
N LEU A 174 -6.52 0.75 18.77
CA LEU A 174 -6.34 2.20 18.68
C LEU A 174 -6.55 2.87 20.04
N ARG A 175 -7.66 2.57 20.74
CA ARG A 175 -7.95 3.18 22.05
C ARG A 175 -6.94 2.83 23.15
N LYS A 176 -6.12 1.79 22.97
CA LYS A 176 -5.00 1.44 23.85
C LYS A 176 -3.68 2.13 23.45
N GLY A 177 -3.72 3.07 22.51
CA GLY A 177 -2.52 3.76 22.00
C GLY A 177 -1.80 3.01 20.88
N GLY A 178 -2.41 1.96 20.34
CA GLY A 178 -1.87 1.21 19.21
C GLY A 178 -1.97 1.95 17.88
N LEU A 179 -1.44 1.29 16.85
CA LEU A 179 -1.37 1.76 15.48
C LEU A 179 -2.35 1.00 14.57
N LEU A 180 -2.90 1.68 13.58
CA LEU A 180 -3.62 1.06 12.47
C LEU A 180 -2.89 1.37 11.17
N TYR A 181 -2.40 0.33 10.49
CA TYR A 181 -1.85 0.42 9.14
C TYR A 181 -2.98 0.29 8.12
N LEU A 182 -3.43 1.42 7.54
CA LEU A 182 -4.65 1.49 6.74
C LEU A 182 -4.35 1.84 5.28
N LEU A 183 -4.66 0.91 4.38
CA LEU A 183 -4.66 1.13 2.95
C LEU A 183 -6.11 1.35 2.47
N ALA A 184 -6.50 2.60 2.21
CA ALA A 184 -7.88 3.03 1.99
C ALA A 184 -8.18 3.56 0.56
N ASP A 185 -7.29 3.29 -0.39
CA ASP A 185 -7.25 3.88 -1.75
C ASP A 185 -7.81 2.95 -2.85
N MET A 186 -8.54 1.90 -2.48
CA MET A 186 -9.10 0.93 -3.42
C MET A 186 -10.61 1.09 -3.61
N ASP A 187 -11.07 0.80 -4.82
CA ASP A 187 -12.50 0.70 -5.18
C ASP A 187 -13.10 -0.61 -4.64
N PHE A 188 -14.06 -0.50 -3.72
CA PHE A 188 -14.81 -1.60 -3.11
C PHE A 188 -16.28 -1.68 -3.56
N GLY A 189 -16.63 -1.01 -4.66
CA GLY A 189 -18.02 -0.96 -5.13
C GLY A 189 -18.78 0.25 -4.61
N ARG A 190 -20.07 0.31 -4.95
CA ARG A 190 -20.94 1.46 -4.63
C ARG A 190 -21.33 1.49 -3.15
N ASN A 191 -21.51 0.32 -2.55
CA ASN A 191 -21.93 0.20 -1.17
C ASN A 191 -20.87 0.83 -0.25
N ASP A 192 -21.30 1.74 0.62
CA ASP A 192 -20.46 2.49 1.57
C ASP A 192 -19.36 3.37 0.95
N SER A 193 -19.37 3.58 -0.37
CA SER A 193 -18.44 4.48 -1.05
C SER A 193 -19.03 5.87 -1.27
N LEU A 194 -18.20 6.88 -1.11
CA LEU A 194 -18.48 8.24 -1.58
C LEU A 194 -17.79 8.44 -2.93
N PHE A 195 -18.45 9.16 -3.84
CA PHE A 195 -17.83 9.62 -5.07
C PHE A 195 -17.13 10.95 -4.80
N VAL A 196 -15.81 10.90 -4.68
CA VAL A 196 -14.93 12.05 -4.48
C VAL A 196 -13.84 12.05 -5.56
N PRO A 197 -13.29 13.21 -5.94
CA PRO A 197 -12.28 13.27 -6.99
C PRO A 197 -11.01 12.53 -6.59
N PHE A 198 -10.40 11.86 -7.58
CA PHE A 198 -9.02 11.40 -7.56
C PHE A 198 -8.41 11.71 -8.93
N PHE A 199 -7.45 12.61 -8.96
CA PHE A 199 -6.95 13.30 -10.16
C PHE A 199 -8.09 13.91 -10.99
N GLY A 200 -9.06 14.55 -10.32
CA GLY A 200 -10.23 15.15 -10.97
C GLY A 200 -11.29 14.16 -11.46
N VAL A 201 -11.04 12.84 -11.40
CA VAL A 201 -12.00 11.83 -11.82
C VAL A 201 -12.81 11.34 -10.60
N PRO A 202 -14.16 11.33 -10.65
CA PRO A 202 -14.97 10.77 -9.56
C PRO A 202 -14.59 9.31 -9.29
N ALA A 203 -14.13 9.00 -8.09
CA ALA A 203 -13.72 7.66 -7.68
C ALA A 203 -14.56 7.17 -6.49
N ALA A 204 -15.09 5.95 -6.59
CA ALA A 204 -15.71 5.28 -5.46
C ALA A 204 -14.67 5.05 -4.37
N THR A 205 -14.81 5.74 -3.24
CA THR A 205 -13.83 5.74 -2.16
C THR A 205 -14.55 5.51 -0.84
N VAL A 206 -14.13 4.47 -0.12
CA VAL A 206 -14.71 4.15 1.19
C VAL A 206 -14.15 5.15 2.21
N PRO A 207 -15.01 5.83 3.00
CA PRO A 207 -14.58 6.84 3.97
C PRO A 207 -14.03 6.20 5.25
N SER A 208 -13.23 5.12 5.12
CA SER A 208 -12.75 4.31 6.24
C SER A 208 -11.74 5.06 7.11
N LEU A 209 -10.87 5.89 6.52
CA LEU A 209 -9.87 6.67 7.24
C LEU A 209 -10.51 7.60 8.27
N SER A 210 -11.45 8.46 7.84
CA SER A 210 -12.20 9.36 8.72
C SER A 210 -13.01 8.59 9.77
N ARG A 211 -13.72 7.52 9.37
CA ARG A 211 -14.49 6.68 10.31
C ARG A 211 -13.61 6.07 11.40
N PHE A 212 -12.47 5.47 11.06
CA PHE A 212 -11.56 4.89 12.04
C PHE A 212 -10.91 5.95 12.91
N ALA A 213 -10.51 7.09 12.34
CA ALA A 213 -9.89 8.19 13.08
C ALA A 213 -10.85 8.71 14.17
N ARG A 214 -12.11 8.98 13.80
CA ARG A 214 -13.15 9.45 14.73
C ARG A 214 -13.45 8.42 15.83
N LEU A 215 -13.72 7.17 15.45
CA LEU A 215 -14.11 6.11 16.40
C LEU A 215 -12.95 5.69 17.32
N GLY A 216 -11.74 5.72 16.80
CA GLY A 216 -10.49 5.38 17.48
C GLY A 216 -9.91 6.54 18.29
N ARG A 217 -10.44 7.76 18.15
CA ARG A 217 -9.86 9.00 18.70
C ARG A 217 -8.38 9.14 18.32
N ALA A 218 -8.11 8.87 17.05
CA ALA A 218 -6.76 8.71 16.55
C ALA A 218 -6.37 9.86 15.62
N LYS A 219 -5.14 10.34 15.79
CA LYS A 219 -4.51 11.21 14.79
C LYS A 219 -4.23 10.40 13.52
N VAL A 220 -4.19 11.09 12.39
CA VAL A 220 -3.84 10.49 11.09
C VAL A 220 -2.49 11.01 10.66
N ILE A 221 -1.60 10.11 10.30
CA ILE A 221 -0.35 10.42 9.58
C ILE A 221 -0.36 9.73 8.23
N GLY A 222 0.26 10.36 7.24
CA GLY A 222 0.49 9.76 5.94
C GLY A 222 1.76 8.91 5.93
N MET A 223 1.78 7.86 5.12
CA MET A 223 3.02 7.13 4.83
C MET A 223 3.10 6.73 3.36
N ALA A 224 4.12 7.21 2.67
CA ALA A 224 4.47 6.77 1.33
C ALA A 224 5.71 5.89 1.39
N THR A 225 5.67 4.68 0.80
CA THR A 225 6.85 3.81 0.73
C THR A 225 7.31 3.65 -0.71
N ARG A 226 8.50 4.17 -0.99
CA ARG A 226 9.12 4.16 -2.31
C ARG A 226 10.24 3.12 -2.38
N LEU A 227 10.25 2.39 -3.48
CA LEU A 227 11.37 1.59 -3.96
C LEU A 227 12.53 2.52 -4.32
N VAL A 228 13.73 2.21 -3.85
CA VAL A 228 14.96 2.91 -4.22
C VAL A 228 16.02 1.86 -4.60
N PRO A 229 17.11 2.23 -5.31
CA PRO A 229 18.09 1.25 -5.79
C PRO A 229 18.63 0.30 -4.70
N GLY A 230 18.84 0.80 -3.48
CA GLY A 230 19.33 0.04 -2.33
C GLY A 230 18.25 -0.67 -1.49
N GLY A 231 16.97 -0.54 -1.83
CA GLY A 231 15.86 -1.09 -1.04
C GLY A 231 14.64 -0.19 -1.02
N TYR A 232 14.32 0.39 0.13
CA TYR A 232 13.10 1.17 0.34
C TYR A 232 13.31 2.38 1.25
N VAL A 233 12.51 3.42 1.02
CA VAL A 233 12.32 4.53 1.94
C VAL A 233 10.83 4.63 2.24
N ALA A 234 10.47 4.43 3.50
CA ALA A 234 9.17 4.79 4.04
C ALA A 234 9.27 6.20 4.63
N GLU A 235 8.44 7.10 4.15
CA GLU A 235 8.40 8.50 4.58
C GLU A 235 7.05 8.75 5.26
N ILE A 236 7.08 9.22 6.51
CA ILE A 236 5.88 9.61 7.25
C ILE A 236 5.71 11.13 7.27
N THR A 237 4.47 11.58 7.10
CA THR A 237 4.13 12.99 7.21
C THR A 237 3.87 13.37 8.67
N PRO A 238 3.93 14.67 9.01
CA PRO A 238 3.29 15.18 10.21
C PRO A 238 1.82 14.75 10.29
N ALA A 239 1.26 14.77 11.51
CA ALA A 239 -0.16 14.53 11.71
C ALA A 239 -1.00 15.53 10.90
N TRP A 240 -2.10 15.03 10.33
CA TRP A 240 -3.02 15.86 9.58
C TRP A 240 -3.77 16.77 10.55
N GLU A 241 -3.53 18.06 10.43
CA GLU A 241 -4.21 19.07 11.21
C GLU A 241 -5.71 19.07 10.90
N HIS A 242 -6.53 19.24 11.94
CA HIS A 242 -7.98 19.33 11.83
C HIS A 242 -8.67 18.15 11.13
N TYR A 243 -8.09 16.93 11.20
CA TYR A 243 -8.66 15.72 10.64
C TYR A 243 -8.98 14.67 11.73
N PRO A 244 -10.13 13.97 11.66
CA PRO A 244 -11.25 14.17 10.73
C PRO A 244 -12.10 15.39 11.09
N THR A 245 -12.75 15.99 10.11
CA THR A 245 -13.80 17.01 10.31
C THR A 245 -15.15 16.34 10.55
N ASP A 246 -16.24 17.13 10.68
CA ASP A 246 -17.60 16.58 10.71
C ASP A 246 -18.15 16.22 9.30
N ASP A 247 -17.53 16.72 8.23
CA ASP A 247 -17.91 16.42 6.85
C ASP A 247 -17.13 15.21 6.32
N LEU A 248 -17.82 14.06 6.34
CA LEU A 248 -17.26 12.79 5.87
C LEU A 248 -16.84 12.82 4.39
N LYS A 249 -17.54 13.60 3.54
CA LYS A 249 -17.23 13.70 2.12
C LYS A 249 -16.00 14.57 1.90
N ALA A 250 -15.89 15.69 2.61
CA ALA A 250 -14.69 16.54 2.60
C ALA A 250 -13.46 15.76 3.06
N ASP A 251 -13.54 15.03 4.18
CA ASP A 251 -12.46 14.18 4.69
C ASP A 251 -12.00 13.12 3.68
N THR A 252 -12.95 12.54 2.94
CA THR A 252 -12.66 11.49 1.95
C THR A 252 -12.03 12.09 0.69
N ALA A 253 -12.44 13.30 0.30
CA ALA A 253 -11.80 14.05 -0.78
C ALA A 253 -10.37 14.48 -0.40
N GLU A 254 -10.16 14.93 0.84
CA GLU A 254 -8.85 15.29 1.36
C GLU A 254 -7.89 14.09 1.35
N MET A 255 -8.38 12.90 1.73
CA MET A 255 -7.59 11.67 1.63
C MET A 255 -7.08 11.41 0.20
N ASN A 256 -7.94 11.56 -0.81
CA ASN A 256 -7.52 11.41 -2.21
C ASN A 256 -6.56 12.53 -2.63
N ARG A 257 -6.77 13.77 -2.19
CA ARG A 257 -5.88 14.90 -2.50
C ARG A 257 -4.46 14.66 -1.98
N ARG A 258 -4.31 14.20 -0.73
CA ARG A 258 -3.02 13.81 -0.14
C ARG A 258 -2.38 12.64 -0.89
N LEU A 259 -3.18 11.66 -1.31
CA LEU A 259 -2.71 10.58 -2.15
C LEU A 259 -2.15 11.09 -3.49
N GLU A 260 -2.82 12.04 -4.15
CA GLU A 260 -2.32 12.63 -5.40
C GLU A 260 -0.95 13.27 -5.22
N GLU A 261 -0.72 13.99 -4.12
CA GLU A 261 0.57 14.61 -3.78
C GLU A 261 1.70 13.57 -3.73
N TRP A 262 1.43 12.37 -3.21
CA TRP A 262 2.45 11.32 -3.11
C TRP A 262 2.65 10.54 -4.42
N VAL A 263 1.60 10.43 -5.23
CA VAL A 263 1.67 9.74 -6.53
C VAL A 263 2.38 10.59 -7.59
N ARG A 264 2.19 11.92 -7.58
CA ARG A 264 2.72 12.82 -8.64
C ARG A 264 4.25 12.75 -8.83
N PRO A 265 5.10 12.75 -7.79
CA PRO A 265 6.56 12.72 -7.97
C PRO A 265 7.06 11.46 -8.64
N GLU A 266 6.39 10.33 -8.42
CA GLU A 266 6.82 9.04 -8.97
C GLU A 266 5.63 8.15 -9.35
N PRO A 267 4.92 8.49 -10.45
CA PRO A 267 3.67 7.83 -10.79
C PRO A 267 3.83 6.32 -10.96
N SER A 268 4.96 5.84 -11.49
CA SER A 268 5.19 4.42 -11.73
C SER A 268 5.08 3.53 -10.48
N GLN A 269 5.28 4.07 -9.27
CA GLN A 269 5.32 3.28 -8.03
C GLN A 269 3.95 3.01 -7.38
N TYR A 270 2.89 3.64 -7.88
CA TYR A 270 1.52 3.40 -7.41
C TYR A 270 0.90 2.16 -8.08
N TYR A 271 0.00 1.47 -7.37
CA TYR A 271 -0.64 0.21 -7.81
C TYR A 271 -1.69 0.42 -8.91
N TRP A 272 -1.24 0.80 -10.12
CA TRP A 272 -2.09 1.14 -11.26
C TRP A 272 -2.86 -0.03 -11.89
N VAL A 273 -2.57 -1.28 -11.51
CA VAL A 273 -3.25 -2.46 -12.07
C VAL A 273 -4.62 -2.73 -11.43
N HIS A 274 -4.98 -1.96 -10.39
CA HIS A 274 -6.33 -1.94 -9.84
C HIS A 274 -7.27 -1.11 -10.71
N LYS A 275 -8.50 -1.57 -10.92
CA LYS A 275 -9.53 -0.78 -11.62
C LYS A 275 -10.10 0.28 -10.67
N ARG A 276 -9.33 1.34 -10.37
CA ARG A 276 -9.64 2.42 -9.42
C ARG A 276 -10.97 3.15 -9.68
N PHE A 277 -11.39 3.21 -10.95
CA PHE A 277 -12.59 3.92 -11.39
C PHE A 277 -13.68 2.97 -11.92
N LYS A 278 -13.70 1.72 -11.46
CA LYS A 278 -14.60 0.68 -12.00
C LYS A 278 -16.04 1.01 -11.66
N THR A 279 -16.26 1.41 -10.42
CA THR A 279 -17.56 1.87 -9.94
C THR A 279 -17.70 3.36 -10.25
N ARG A 280 -18.77 3.70 -10.97
CA ARG A 280 -19.09 5.05 -11.43
C ARG A 280 -20.31 5.62 -10.72
N PRO A 281 -20.48 6.96 -10.68
CA PRO A 281 -21.77 7.57 -10.35
C PRO A 281 -22.92 6.97 -11.17
N GLU A 282 -24.15 7.07 -10.65
CA GLU A 282 -25.32 6.57 -11.39
C GLU A 282 -25.48 7.31 -12.72
N GLY A 283 -25.84 6.59 -13.79
CA GLY A 283 -25.96 7.13 -15.15
C GLY A 283 -24.65 7.30 -15.92
N GLU A 284 -23.48 7.18 -15.27
CA GLU A 284 -22.19 7.31 -15.97
C GLU A 284 -21.70 6.01 -16.63
N LYS A 285 -21.06 6.16 -17.80
CA LYS A 285 -20.47 5.03 -18.54
C LYS A 285 -19.23 4.46 -17.85
N GLY A 286 -19.02 3.15 -18.00
CA GLY A 286 -17.81 2.46 -17.54
C GLY A 286 -16.54 2.99 -18.22
N LEU A 287 -15.42 2.98 -17.48
CA LEU A 287 -14.14 3.52 -17.94
C LEU A 287 -13.09 2.46 -18.33
N TYR A 288 -13.37 1.17 -18.21
CA TYR A 288 -12.44 0.07 -18.55
C TYR A 288 -13.02 -0.92 -19.54
#